data_AF-A0A936RE31-F1
#
_entry.id   AF-A0A936RE31-F1
#
_cell.length_a   1.000
_cell.length_b   1.000
_cell.length_c   1.000
_cell.angle_alpha   90.00
_cell.angle_beta   90.00
_cell.angle_gamma   90.00
#
_symmetry.space_group_name_H-M   'P 1'
#
loop_
_entity.id
_entity.type
_entity.pdbx_description
1 polymer ?
#
loop_
_entity_poly.entity_id
_entity_poly.type
_entity_poly.pdbx_seq_one_letter_code
_entity_poly.pdbx_strand_id
1 'polypeptide(L)' 'MEKYLKELFSDQKYNDNNFFLTAGPCVVEGEDIVMDIAKNVATIGGK' A
#
# COMPACT_ATOMS: atom_id res chain seq x y z
N MET A 1 6.93 -12.71 6.99
CA MET A 1 6.89 -12.60 5.52
C MET A 1 7.54 -13.85 4.91
N GLU A 2 6.89 -14.47 3.92
CA GLU A 2 7.40 -15.64 3.18
C GLU A 2 8.79 -15.38 2.57
N LYS A 3 9.62 -16.42 2.40
CA LYS A 3 11.02 -16.29 1.95
C LYS A 3 11.15 -15.58 0.60
N TYR A 4 10.29 -15.93 -0.35
CA TYR A 4 10.25 -15.32 -1.68
C TYR A 4 10.03 -13.80 -1.63
N LEU A 5 9.12 -13.33 -0.77
CA LEU A 5 8.83 -11.90 -0.64
C LEU A 5 10.01 -11.14 -0.01
N LYS A 6 10.75 -11.76 0.92
CA LYS A 6 11.98 -11.16 1.47
C LYS A 6 13.08 -11.00 0.42
N GLU A 7 13.19 -11.95 -0.51
CA GLU A 7 14.12 -11.85 -1.64
C GLU A 7 13.65 -10.77 -2.63
N LEU A 8 12.36 -10.74 -2.97
CA LEU A 8 11.78 -9.75 -3.89
C LEU A 8 11.95 -8.30 -3.39
N PHE A 9 11.83 -8.08 -2.10
CA PHE A 9 11.97 -6.76 -1.47
C PHE A 9 13.36 -6.52 -0.83
N SER A 10 14.37 -7.33 -1.17
CA SER A 10 15.71 -7.27 -0.55
C SER A 10 16.43 -5.93 -0.71
N ASP A 11 16.16 -5.20 -1.79
CA ASP A 11 16.71 -3.85 -2.04
C ASP A 11 15.88 -2.73 -1.37
N GLN A 12 14.74 -3.06 -0.75
CA GLN A 12 13.87 -2.09 -0.09
C GLN A 12 14.17 -2.01 1.41
N LYS A 13 14.36 -0.80 1.93
CA LYS A 13 14.39 -0.57 3.38
C LYS A 13 12.96 -0.52 3.92
N TYR A 14 12.56 -1.55 4.64
CA TYR A 14 11.29 -1.58 5.38
C TYR A 14 11.48 -2.24 6.75
N ASN A 15 10.51 -2.06 7.64
CA ASN A 15 10.47 -2.76 8.92
C ASN A 15 9.54 -3.97 8.80
N ASP A 16 10.08 -5.17 8.94
CA ASP A 16 9.32 -6.44 8.86
C ASP A 16 8.19 -6.56 9.90
N ASN A 17 8.22 -5.75 10.96
CA ASN A 17 7.18 -5.69 11.98
C ASN A 17 6.07 -4.67 11.65
N ASN A 18 6.23 -3.86 10.59
CA ASN A 18 5.20 -2.92 10.18
C ASN A 18 4.17 -3.61 9.28
N PHE A 19 2.90 -3.23 9.47
CA PHE A 19 1.82 -3.62 8.56
C PHE A 19 1.83 -2.72 7.32
N PHE A 20 1.86 -3.32 6.14
CA PHE A 20 1.74 -2.62 4.86
C PHE A 20 0.35 -2.87 4.26
N LEU A 21 -0.41 -1.81 4.02
CA LEU A 21 -1.73 -1.88 3.40
C LEU A 21 -1.65 -1.42 1.95
N THR A 22 -1.97 -2.31 1.02
CA THR A 22 -2.20 -1.98 -0.39
C THR A 22 -3.70 -2.04 -0.67
N ALA A 23 -4.34 -0.89 -0.81
CA ALA A 23 -5.77 -0.78 -1.09
C ALA A 23 -6.03 0.32 -2.12
N GLY A 24 -7.02 0.11 -2.99
CA GLY A 24 -7.38 1.03 -4.07
C GLY A 24 -8.53 0.48 -4.91
N PRO A 25 -9.00 1.24 -5.91
CA PRO A 25 -10.05 0.77 -6.82
C PRO A 25 -9.54 -0.37 -7.72
N CYS A 26 -10.45 -1.21 -8.18
CA CYS A 26 -10.14 -2.30 -9.11
C CYS A 26 -9.71 -1.77 -10.50
N VAL A 27 -10.31 -0.66 -10.92
CA VAL A 27 -10.05 0.01 -12.20
C VAL A 27 -10.01 1.51 -11.95
N VAL A 28 -9.10 2.22 -12.63
CA VAL A 28 -9.02 3.69 -12.57
C VAL A 28 -10.06 4.28 -13.51
N GLU A 29 -11.09 4.90 -12.93
CA GLU A 29 -12.21 5.52 -13.66
C GLU A 29 -12.07 7.04 -13.81
N GLY A 30 -11.17 7.67 -13.04
CA GLY A 30 -10.94 9.12 -13.04
C GLY A 30 -9.94 9.53 -11.97
N GLU A 31 -9.27 10.67 -12.15
CA GLU A 31 -8.30 11.20 -11.19
C GLU A 31 -8.97 11.60 -9.87
N ASP A 32 -10.14 12.22 -9.95
CA ASP A 32 -10.96 12.61 -8.81
C ASP A 32 -11.32 11.41 -7.92
N ILE A 33 -11.79 10.32 -8.53
CA ILE A 33 -12.13 9.07 -7.84
C ILE A 33 -10.89 8.48 -7.16
N VAL A 34 -9.74 8.45 -7.86
CA VAL A 34 -8.48 7.96 -7.30
C VAL A 34 -8.05 8.79 -6.09
N MET A 35 -8.10 10.12 -6.19
CA MET A 35 -7.68 11.01 -5.12
C MET A 35 -8.60 10.92 -3.90
N ASP A 36 -9.90 10.81 -4.10
CA ASP A 36 -10.86 10.61 -3.01
C ASP A 36 -10.66 9.27 -2.30
N ILE A 37 -10.45 8.19 -3.04
CA ILE A 37 -10.16 6.86 -2.45
C ILE A 37 -8.82 6.91 -1.70
N ALA A 38 -7.76 7.47 -2.31
CA ALA A 38 -6.45 7.57 -1.70
C ALA A 38 -6.51 8.36 -0.39
N LYS A 39 -7.25 9.48 -0.36
CA LYS A 39 -7.48 10.27 0.86
C LYS A 39 -8.14 9.44 1.95
N ASN A 40 -9.17 8.66 1.62
CA ASN A 40 -9.84 7.79 2.59
C ASN A 40 -8.92 6.67 3.10
N VAL A 41 -8.20 5.98 2.21
CA VAL A 41 -7.27 4.89 2.57
C VAL A 41 -6.11 5.41 3.42
N ALA A 42 -5.61 6.61 3.16
CA ALA A 42 -4.53 7.22 3.94
C ALA A 42 -4.89 7.40 5.43
N THR A 43 -6.19 7.56 5.76
CA THR A 43 -6.65 7.64 7.16
C THR A 43 -6.48 6.33 7.94
N ILE A 44 -6.29 5.20 7.25
CA ILE A 44 -6.11 3.88 7.86
C ILE A 44 -4.64 3.68 8.29
N GLY A 45 -3.70 4.14 7.46
CA GLY A 45 -2.25 3.96 7.69
C GLY A 45 -1.57 5.12 8.41
N GLY A 46 -2.21 6.28 8.49
CA GLY A 46 -1.69 7.49 9.13
C GLY A 46 -2.22 7.71 10.55
N LYS A 47 -1.65 7.02 11.52
CA LYS A 47 -1.63 7.44 12.93
C LYS A 47 -0.25 7.19 13.52
#